data_AF-A0A1C5D0K0-F1
#
_entry.id   AF-A0A1C5D0K0-F1
#
_cell.length_a   1.000
_cell.length_b   1.000
_cell.length_c   1.000
_cell.angle_alpha   90.00
_cell.angle_beta   90.00
_cell.angle_gamma   90.00
#
_symmetry.space_group_name_H-M   'P 1'
#
loop_
_entity.id
_entity.type
_entity.pdbx_description
1 polymer ?
#
loop_
_entity_poly.entity_id
_entity_poly.type
_entity_poly.pdbx_seq_one_letter_code
_entity_poly.pdbx_strand_id
1 'polypeptide(L)'
;MYERLAELGYQYGPAFQGLTGVWRQGEDLYAEVSLPEEHHTDAGRFGIHPALLDAVLHPLVLHAAELAGSAAAGSIRLPFSWSDTVLHATGATALRVRISPTGPDTFSLTAADATGQLVVAVDSLVLRPVARDQLAAADGGPDALYGVQWTAVPVPAIVPGALRIAEALHGELPGTDGEGGEDGAEAAEVVLVRVDQFRTDVPGEDEAGAAHKTAAGALRLIQRFLADERYDDTKLLLLTQGAVAAEPGESVTALASTPVWGLVRAAQSEHPGRLVLVDVDRPEAEALLPAALATGEPQLALRGDRLTAPRLVRASRADTDAVASVGPAGTVLITGGTGGLGALFARHLAESYGVRRLLLVSRRGPDTPGVGELVAELAALGADAQVAAADVADRGAVAELLGRFSPEDPLTAVVHTAGVLDDVTIGALTPERLDTVLRPKVDAAWHLHD
;
A
#
# COMPACT_ATOMS: atom_id res chain seq x y z
N MET A 1 18.28 28.30 4.56
CA MET A 1 18.31 27.27 3.50
C MET A 1 16.93 26.65 3.29
N TYR A 2 16.30 26.08 4.32
CA TYR A 2 14.96 25.50 4.19
C TYR A 2 13.87 26.52 3.82
N GLU A 3 13.97 27.77 4.28
CA GLU A 3 13.11 28.87 3.79
C GLU A 3 13.21 29.04 2.26
N ARG A 4 14.43 29.01 1.71
CA ARG A 4 14.69 29.07 0.26
C ARG A 4 14.14 27.84 -0.48
N LEU A 5 14.20 26.65 0.14
CA LEU A 5 13.58 25.44 -0.43
C LEU A 5 12.04 25.55 -0.43
N ALA A 6 11.45 26.12 0.62
CA ALA A 6 10.01 26.37 0.70
C ALA A 6 9.54 27.39 -0.35
N GLU A 7 10.30 28.45 -0.61
CA GLU A 7 10.06 29.39 -1.73
C GLU A 7 10.11 28.68 -3.10
N LEU A 8 10.90 27.60 -3.19
CA LEU A 8 11.00 26.75 -4.37
C LEU A 8 9.92 25.65 -4.43
N GLY A 9 8.96 25.64 -3.49
CA GLY A 9 7.85 24.69 -3.44
C GLY A 9 8.17 23.38 -2.72
N TYR A 10 9.31 23.28 -2.04
CA TYR A 10 9.68 22.10 -1.25
C TYR A 10 9.49 22.38 0.24
N GLN A 11 8.35 21.93 0.78
CA GLN A 11 8.04 22.05 2.21
C GLN A 11 8.42 20.76 2.94
N TYR A 12 9.40 20.85 3.84
CA TYR A 12 9.87 19.73 4.64
C TYR A 12 9.43 19.87 6.09
N GLY A 13 8.87 18.80 6.65
CA GLY A 13 8.58 18.70 8.08
C GLY A 13 9.87 18.68 8.92
N PRO A 14 9.80 18.96 10.24
CA PRO A 14 10.99 19.10 11.10
C PRO A 14 11.95 17.91 11.04
N ALA A 15 11.42 16.68 11.05
CA ALA A 15 12.22 15.46 10.96
C ALA A 15 13.08 15.37 9.69
N PHE A 16 12.62 15.97 8.59
CA PHE A 16 13.26 15.95 7.26
C PHE A 16 14.20 17.14 7.06
N GLN A 17 14.36 18.03 8.04
CA GLN A 17 15.26 19.18 7.94
C GLN A 17 16.72 18.85 8.34
N GLY A 18 17.25 17.72 7.85
CA GLY A 18 18.55 17.17 8.27
C GLY A 18 19.80 17.72 7.58
N LEU A 19 19.70 18.59 6.58
CA LEU A 19 20.86 19.10 5.84
C LEU A 19 21.56 20.22 6.62
N THR A 20 22.80 19.96 7.06
CA THR A 20 23.58 20.86 7.94
C THR A 20 24.66 21.63 7.19
N GLY A 21 25.14 21.13 6.06
CA GLY A 21 26.16 21.79 5.25
C GLY A 21 26.12 21.36 3.78
N VAL A 22 26.45 22.30 2.87
CA VAL A 22 26.58 22.05 1.43
C VAL A 22 27.79 22.78 0.89
N TRP A 23 28.58 22.09 0.06
CA TRP A 23 29.73 22.64 -0.66
C TRP A 23 29.70 22.19 -2.11
N ARG A 24 30.38 22.94 -2.97
CA ARG A 24 30.61 22.57 -4.38
C ARG A 24 32.10 22.58 -4.67
N GLN A 25 32.57 21.56 -5.38
CA GLN A 25 33.93 21.50 -5.92
C GLN A 25 33.87 21.08 -7.38
N GLY A 26 34.08 22.04 -8.30
CA GLY A 26 33.81 21.81 -9.71
C GLY A 26 32.31 21.50 -9.93
N GLU A 27 32.02 20.39 -10.59
CA GLU A 27 30.66 19.91 -10.84
C GLU A 27 30.10 19.07 -9.67
N ASP A 28 30.96 18.63 -8.75
CA ASP A 28 30.57 17.79 -7.62
C ASP A 28 29.95 18.61 -6.49
N LEU A 29 28.90 18.06 -5.89
CA LEU A 29 28.26 18.58 -4.68
C LEU A 29 28.64 17.71 -3.49
N TYR A 30 28.90 18.36 -2.37
CA TYR A 30 29.16 17.70 -1.10
C TYR A 30 28.14 18.18 -0.08
N ALA A 31 27.68 17.29 0.78
CA ALA A 31 26.75 17.63 1.83
C ALA A 31 27.03 16.90 3.14
N GLU A 32 26.72 17.57 4.24
CA GLU A 32 26.61 16.95 5.56
C GLU A 32 25.14 16.93 5.94
N VAL A 33 24.65 15.74 6.30
CA VAL A 33 23.28 15.53 6.76
C VAL A 33 23.29 14.82 8.10
N SER A 34 22.41 15.22 9.01
CA SER A 34 22.25 14.63 10.32
C SER A 34 20.78 14.42 10.61
N LEU A 35 20.48 13.26 11.18
CA LEU A 35 19.17 12.98 11.72
C LEU A 35 18.98 13.78 13.02
N PRO A 36 17.78 14.35 13.28
CA PRO A 36 17.48 14.94 14.59
C PRO A 36 17.67 13.93 15.73
N GLU A 37 18.18 14.39 16.88
CA GLU A 37 18.54 13.53 18.02
C GLU A 37 17.37 12.65 18.49
N GLU A 38 16.14 13.17 18.44
CA GLU A 38 14.91 12.46 18.80
C GLU A 38 14.66 11.18 17.98
N HIS A 39 15.27 11.06 16.80
CA HIS A 39 15.13 9.90 15.91
C HIS A 39 16.34 8.97 15.91
N HIS A 40 17.40 9.27 16.68
CA HIS A 40 18.63 8.45 16.68
C HIS A 40 18.38 7.01 17.15
N THR A 41 17.49 6.81 18.12
CA THR A 41 17.14 5.48 18.62
C THR A 41 16.43 4.62 17.57
N ASP A 42 15.71 5.24 16.63
CA ASP A 42 15.03 4.55 15.54
C ASP A 42 15.93 4.28 14.34
N ALA A 43 17.09 4.93 14.23
CA ALA A 43 17.98 4.82 13.07
C ALA A 43 18.37 3.36 12.77
N GLY A 44 18.64 2.57 13.82
CA GLY A 44 19.01 1.15 13.70
C GLY A 44 17.90 0.24 13.17
N ARG A 45 16.66 0.72 13.07
CA ARG A 45 15.51 -0.03 12.51
C ARG A 45 15.49 0.00 10.98
N PHE A 46 16.33 0.82 10.36
CA PHE A 46 16.37 1.03 8.92
C PHE A 46 17.75 0.70 8.36
N GLY A 47 17.79 0.34 7.07
CA GLY A 47 19.05 0.37 6.32
C GLY A 47 19.66 1.77 6.36
N ILE A 48 18.86 2.78 6.00
CA ILE A 48 19.14 4.20 6.21
C ILE A 48 17.82 4.83 6.67
N HIS A 49 17.85 5.66 7.71
CA HIS A 49 16.63 6.32 8.19
C HIS A 49 15.99 7.16 7.06
N PRO A 50 14.67 7.07 6.78
CA PRO A 50 14.05 7.74 5.63
C PRO A 50 14.29 9.24 5.59
N ALA A 51 14.18 9.92 6.74
CA ALA A 51 14.45 11.36 6.81
C ALA A 51 15.93 11.73 6.56
N LEU A 52 16.85 10.82 6.89
CA LEU A 52 18.27 11.00 6.61
C LEU A 52 18.55 10.79 5.11
N LEU A 53 17.95 9.75 4.50
CA LEU A 53 18.06 9.46 3.08
C LEU A 53 17.44 10.57 2.20
N ASP A 54 16.31 11.14 2.61
CA ASP A 54 15.68 12.25 1.88
C ASP A 54 16.56 13.51 1.92
N ALA A 55 17.11 13.84 3.10
CA ALA A 55 17.99 15.00 3.28
C ALA A 55 19.24 14.96 2.38
N VAL A 56 19.73 13.77 2.04
CA VAL A 56 20.85 13.55 1.10
C VAL A 56 20.56 14.13 -0.29
N LEU A 57 19.29 14.27 -0.68
CA LEU A 57 18.85 14.74 -2.01
C LEU A 57 18.67 16.26 -2.08
N HIS A 58 18.60 16.94 -0.95
CA HIS A 58 18.37 18.38 -0.89
C HIS A 58 19.43 19.23 -1.63
N PRO A 59 20.73 18.84 -1.70
CA PRO A 59 21.71 19.55 -2.51
C PRO A 59 21.35 19.55 -4.02
N LEU A 60 20.71 18.50 -4.52
CA LEU A 60 20.26 18.42 -5.92
C LEU A 60 19.13 19.40 -6.21
N VAL A 61 18.24 19.61 -5.25
CA VAL A 61 17.16 20.60 -5.35
C VAL A 61 17.75 22.02 -5.45
N LEU A 62 18.75 22.33 -4.63
CA LEU A 62 19.46 23.61 -4.69
C LEU A 62 20.23 23.78 -6.01
N HIS A 63 20.89 22.73 -6.48
CA HIS A 63 21.63 22.72 -7.74
C HIS A 63 20.71 22.93 -8.96
N ALA A 64 19.56 22.26 -8.99
CA ALA A 64 18.55 22.44 -10.02
C ALA A 64 18.02 23.88 -10.09
N ALA A 65 17.82 24.52 -8.93
CA ALA A 65 17.37 25.90 -8.86
C ALA A 65 18.43 26.90 -9.36
N GLU A 66 19.72 26.59 -9.19
CA GLU A 66 20.83 27.43 -9.68
C GLU A 66 21.01 27.35 -11.19
N LEU A 67 20.98 26.14 -11.77
CA LEU A 67 21.17 25.94 -13.21
C LEU A 67 20.04 26.52 -14.07
N ALA A 68 18.83 26.55 -13.53
CA ALA A 68 17.65 26.86 -14.32
C ALA A 68 17.33 28.37 -14.45
N GLY A 69 18.01 29.23 -13.67
CA GLY A 69 17.78 30.67 -13.69
C GLY A 69 16.31 31.08 -13.53
N SER A 70 15.91 32.23 -14.09
CA SER A 70 14.51 32.69 -14.10
C SER A 70 13.58 31.88 -15.03
N ALA A 71 14.10 30.90 -15.78
CA ALA A 71 13.37 30.15 -16.79
C ALA A 71 12.65 28.89 -16.25
N ALA A 72 12.94 28.44 -15.01
CA ALA A 72 12.24 27.33 -14.36
C ALA A 72 11.35 27.75 -13.19
N ALA A 73 10.85 29.00 -13.18
CA ALA A 73 9.89 29.47 -12.18
C ALA A 73 8.60 28.61 -12.08
N GLY A 74 8.38 27.66 -13.00
CA GLY A 74 7.21 26.79 -13.05
C GLY A 74 7.48 25.28 -12.93
N SER A 75 8.69 24.78 -12.66
CA SER A 75 8.91 23.33 -12.49
C SER A 75 9.78 22.96 -11.28
N ILE A 76 9.52 21.78 -10.73
CA ILE A 76 10.18 21.16 -9.57
C ILE A 76 10.81 19.87 -10.08
N ARG A 77 12.08 19.60 -9.74
CA ARG A 77 12.75 18.35 -10.13
C ARG A 77 12.66 17.36 -8.99
N LEU A 78 12.02 16.22 -9.23
CA LEU A 78 11.83 15.18 -8.23
C LEU A 78 12.65 13.93 -8.58
N PRO A 79 13.17 13.19 -7.59
CA PRO A 79 13.72 11.85 -7.79
C PRO A 79 12.70 10.95 -8.48
N PHE A 80 13.10 10.31 -9.58
CA PHE A 80 12.23 9.43 -10.38
C PHE A 80 12.71 7.97 -10.37
N SER A 81 14.00 7.74 -10.50
CA SER A 81 14.56 6.38 -10.59
C SER A 81 15.93 6.32 -9.94
N TRP A 82 16.18 5.20 -9.26
CA TRP A 82 17.44 4.83 -8.64
C TRP A 82 17.87 3.50 -9.26
N SER A 83 19.12 3.37 -9.69
CA SER A 83 19.66 2.14 -10.26
C SER A 83 21.00 1.81 -9.62
N ASP A 84 21.30 0.51 -9.52
CA ASP A 84 22.55 -0.02 -8.97
C ASP A 84 22.87 0.57 -7.58
N THR A 85 21.85 0.58 -6.72
CA THR A 85 21.98 1.07 -5.34
C THR A 85 22.51 -0.05 -4.44
N VAL A 86 23.63 0.21 -3.78
CA VAL A 86 24.29 -0.74 -2.87
C VAL A 86 24.35 -0.14 -1.46
N LEU A 87 23.77 -0.87 -0.51
CA LEU A 87 23.84 -0.55 0.91
C LEU A 87 25.02 -1.31 1.54
N HIS A 88 25.93 -0.58 2.18
CA HIS A 88 27.17 -1.10 2.77
C HIS A 88 27.14 -1.17 4.29
N ALA A 89 26.36 -0.29 4.95
CA ALA A 89 26.22 -0.24 6.40
C ALA A 89 24.84 0.28 6.79
N THR A 90 24.42 0.04 8.03
CA THR A 90 23.11 0.44 8.55
C THR A 90 23.20 1.22 9.86
N GLY A 91 22.12 1.88 10.26
CA GLY A 91 22.02 2.59 11.54
C GLY A 91 22.77 3.93 11.62
N ALA A 92 23.21 4.47 10.48
CA ALA A 92 23.84 5.79 10.45
C ALA A 92 22.87 6.89 10.93
N THR A 93 23.35 7.78 11.80
CA THR A 93 22.63 8.98 12.24
C THR A 93 23.11 10.27 11.56
N ALA A 94 24.25 10.22 10.88
CA ALA A 94 24.80 11.31 10.08
C ALA A 94 25.54 10.77 8.85
N LEU A 95 25.50 11.52 7.75
CA LEU A 95 26.19 11.18 6.51
C LEU A 95 26.94 12.37 5.93
N ARG A 96 28.09 12.07 5.33
CA ARG A 96 28.85 12.91 4.40
C ARG A 96 28.62 12.38 3.00
N VAL A 97 28.03 13.21 2.16
CA VAL A 97 27.57 12.86 0.82
C VAL A 97 28.47 13.50 -0.22
N ARG A 98 28.78 12.75 -1.28
CA ARG A 98 29.27 13.28 -2.55
C ARG A 98 28.27 12.92 -3.65
N ILE A 99 27.89 13.91 -4.43
CA ILE A 99 26.98 13.78 -5.56
C ILE A 99 27.68 14.31 -6.80
N SER A 100 27.74 13.51 -7.86
CA SER A 100 28.45 13.84 -9.09
C SER A 100 27.50 13.74 -10.28
N PRO A 101 27.37 14.78 -11.12
CA PRO A 101 26.52 14.72 -12.30
C PRO A 101 27.11 13.75 -13.33
N THR A 102 26.25 12.87 -13.85
CA THR A 102 26.58 11.91 -14.91
C THR A 102 25.78 12.18 -16.20
N GLY A 103 24.82 13.09 -16.15
CA GLY A 103 24.05 13.61 -17.28
C GLY A 103 23.29 14.89 -16.90
N PRO A 104 22.47 15.46 -17.80
CA PRO A 104 21.70 16.68 -17.51
C PRO A 104 20.77 16.56 -16.31
N ASP A 105 20.18 15.38 -16.15
CA ASP A 105 19.18 15.05 -15.13
C ASP A 105 19.56 13.77 -14.36
N THR A 106 20.82 13.36 -14.42
CA THR A 106 21.31 12.09 -13.87
C THR A 106 22.55 12.32 -13.02
N PHE A 107 22.59 11.68 -11.85
CA PHE A 107 23.64 11.87 -10.85
C PHE A 107 24.07 10.51 -10.28
N SER A 108 25.33 10.39 -9.91
CA SER A 108 25.82 9.34 -9.01
C SER A 108 25.92 9.90 -7.60
N LEU A 109 25.72 9.04 -6.60
CA LEU A 109 25.69 9.44 -5.19
C LEU A 109 26.47 8.44 -4.33
N THR A 110 27.32 8.95 -3.46
CA THR A 110 27.97 8.14 -2.41
C THR A 110 27.84 8.84 -1.08
N ALA A 111 27.54 8.08 -0.03
CA ALA A 111 27.44 8.61 1.32
C ALA A 111 28.22 7.74 2.32
N ALA A 112 29.03 8.40 3.13
CA ALA A 112 29.81 7.78 4.21
C ALA A 112 29.36 8.33 5.57
N ASP A 113 29.54 7.57 6.65
CA ASP A 113 29.22 8.03 8.00
C ASP A 113 30.26 9.03 8.56
N ALA A 114 30.07 9.44 9.82
CA ALA A 114 30.99 10.34 10.51
C ALA A 114 32.43 9.79 10.68
N THR A 115 32.60 8.46 10.61
CA THR A 115 33.90 7.78 10.69
C THR A 115 34.57 7.63 9.32
N GLY A 116 33.83 7.89 8.24
CA GLY A 116 34.28 7.72 6.87
C GLY A 116 34.00 6.33 6.28
N GLN A 117 33.25 5.47 6.99
CA GLN A 117 32.80 4.20 6.45
C GLN A 117 31.69 4.43 5.41
N LEU A 118 31.82 3.80 4.24
CA LEU A 118 30.81 3.88 3.19
C LEU A 118 29.49 3.25 3.68
N VAL A 119 28.40 3.99 3.53
CA VAL A 119 27.04 3.57 3.93
C VAL A 119 26.21 3.21 2.71
N VAL A 120 26.19 4.05 1.68
CA VAL A 120 25.44 3.79 0.45
C VAL A 120 26.15 4.35 -0.77
N ALA A 121 26.05 3.61 -1.87
CA ALA A 121 26.45 4.04 -3.20
C ALA A 121 25.28 3.85 -4.17
N VAL A 122 25.09 4.81 -5.06
CA VAL A 122 24.06 4.83 -6.11
C VAL A 122 24.77 5.22 -7.40
N ASP A 123 24.75 4.35 -8.39
CA ASP A 123 25.40 4.63 -9.67
C ASP A 123 24.60 5.63 -10.51
N SER A 124 23.27 5.48 -10.53
CA SER A 124 22.39 6.33 -11.31
C SER A 124 21.14 6.73 -10.53
N LEU A 125 20.99 8.04 -10.32
CA LEU A 125 19.83 8.73 -9.78
C LEU A 125 19.30 9.69 -10.84
N VAL A 126 18.11 9.41 -11.38
CA VAL A 126 17.45 10.23 -12.39
C VAL A 126 16.42 11.15 -11.74
N LEU A 127 16.53 12.45 -12.03
CA LEU A 127 15.54 13.46 -11.65
C LEU A 127 14.63 13.79 -12.83
N ARG A 128 13.36 14.08 -12.58
CA ARG A 128 12.43 14.55 -13.63
C ARG A 128 11.78 15.88 -13.28
N PRO A 129 11.66 16.80 -14.24
CA PRO A 129 10.90 18.02 -14.03
C PRO A 129 9.39 17.71 -13.99
N VAL A 130 8.72 18.25 -13.00
CA VAL A 130 7.26 18.24 -12.81
C VAL A 130 6.79 19.68 -12.79
N ALA A 131 5.78 20.02 -13.59
CA ALA A 131 5.25 21.38 -13.61
C ALA A 131 4.53 21.69 -12.28
N ARG A 132 4.79 22.85 -11.70
CA ARG A 132 4.14 23.29 -10.45
C ARG A 132 2.63 23.37 -10.59
N ASP A 133 2.14 23.80 -11.75
CA ASP A 133 0.70 23.84 -12.02
C ASP A 133 0.06 22.44 -12.05
N GLN A 134 0.82 21.37 -12.35
CA GLN A 134 0.33 20.00 -12.24
C GLN A 134 0.25 19.54 -10.77
N LEU A 135 1.17 20.00 -9.92
CA LEU A 135 1.14 19.76 -8.47
C LEU A 135 0.03 20.58 -7.80
N ALA A 136 -0.16 21.85 -8.18
CA ALA A 136 -1.25 22.70 -7.70
C ALA A 136 -2.62 22.29 -8.27
N ALA A 137 -2.68 21.76 -9.50
CA ALA A 137 -3.91 21.12 -10.00
C ALA A 137 -4.22 19.78 -9.30
N ALA A 138 -3.23 19.20 -8.60
CA ALA A 138 -3.42 18.08 -7.68
C ALA A 138 -3.80 18.53 -6.26
N ASP A 139 -3.80 19.85 -5.95
CA ASP A 139 -4.55 20.40 -4.81
C ASP A 139 -6.05 20.28 -5.10
N GLY A 140 -6.54 19.05 -4.98
CA GLY A 140 -7.89 18.70 -4.58
C GLY A 140 -9.02 19.53 -5.18
N GLY A 141 -9.09 19.63 -6.51
CA GLY A 141 -10.40 19.85 -7.13
C GLY A 141 -11.37 18.74 -6.68
N PRO A 142 -12.68 19.00 -6.54
CA PRO A 142 -13.68 18.03 -6.09
C PRO A 142 -13.80 16.73 -6.93
N ASP A 143 -13.03 16.60 -8.01
CA ASP A 143 -13.05 15.50 -8.99
C ASP A 143 -11.73 14.68 -8.99
N ALA A 144 -11.01 14.66 -7.86
CA ALA A 144 -9.77 13.88 -7.68
C ALA A 144 -9.99 12.42 -7.24
N LEU A 145 -11.24 12.01 -7.01
CA LEU A 145 -11.56 10.63 -6.63
C LEU A 145 -11.50 9.72 -7.85
N TYR A 146 -10.86 8.56 -7.69
CA TYR A 146 -10.85 7.50 -8.70
C TYR A 146 -11.57 6.28 -8.16
N GLY A 147 -12.36 5.64 -9.02
CA GLY A 147 -12.98 4.35 -8.78
C GLY A 147 -12.36 3.28 -9.67
N VAL A 148 -12.50 2.02 -9.26
CA VAL A 148 -12.15 0.87 -10.11
C VAL A 148 -13.35 0.56 -11.00
N GLN A 149 -13.16 0.62 -12.32
CA GLN A 149 -14.12 0.18 -13.32
C GLN A 149 -13.57 -1.03 -14.08
N TRP A 150 -14.37 -2.09 -14.16
CA TRP A 150 -14.06 -3.27 -14.93
C TRP A 150 -14.46 -3.07 -16.38
N THR A 151 -13.46 -3.00 -17.25
CA THR A 151 -13.63 -2.68 -18.68
C THR A 151 -13.53 -3.95 -19.51
N ALA A 152 -14.44 -4.14 -20.46
CA ALA A 152 -14.43 -5.30 -21.35
C ALA A 152 -13.12 -5.39 -22.15
N VAL A 153 -12.55 -6.59 -22.22
CA VAL A 153 -11.36 -6.91 -23.00
C VAL A 153 -11.77 -7.88 -24.10
N PRO A 154 -11.34 -7.68 -25.36
CA PRO A 154 -11.64 -8.61 -26.44
C PRO A 154 -11.11 -10.01 -26.11
N VAL A 155 -11.95 -11.03 -26.29
CA VAL A 155 -11.56 -12.43 -26.07
C VAL A 155 -10.75 -12.91 -27.28
N PRO A 156 -9.44 -13.21 -27.13
CA PRO A 156 -8.64 -13.67 -28.25
C PRO A 156 -9.06 -15.07 -28.71
N ALA A 157 -8.98 -15.33 -30.01
CA ALA A 157 -9.12 -16.68 -30.53
C ALA A 157 -7.90 -17.52 -30.09
N ILE A 158 -8.15 -18.67 -29.49
CA ILE A 158 -7.12 -19.60 -29.00
C ILE A 158 -7.24 -20.94 -29.72
N VAL A 159 -6.08 -21.53 -30.03
CA VAL A 159 -6.00 -22.91 -30.51
C VAL A 159 -6.02 -23.83 -29.27
N PRO A 160 -6.93 -24.80 -29.18
CA PRO A 160 -6.94 -25.77 -28.08
C PRO A 160 -5.57 -26.46 -27.91
N GLY A 161 -5.06 -26.53 -26.68
CA GLY A 161 -3.76 -27.12 -26.38
C GLY A 161 -2.54 -26.25 -26.68
N ALA A 162 -2.72 -24.98 -27.08
CA ALA A 162 -1.62 -24.07 -27.36
C ALA A 162 -0.84 -23.59 -26.13
N LEU A 163 -1.38 -23.80 -24.92
CA LEU A 163 -0.74 -23.38 -23.68
C LEU A 163 -0.65 -24.56 -22.71
N ARG A 164 0.56 -24.84 -22.20
CA ARG A 164 0.79 -25.90 -21.23
C ARG A 164 0.62 -25.36 -19.80
N ILE A 165 -0.49 -25.73 -19.17
CA ILE A 165 -0.84 -25.34 -17.80
C ILE A 165 -0.63 -26.55 -16.89
N ALA A 166 0.19 -26.40 -15.86
CA ALA A 166 0.32 -27.35 -14.75
C ALA A 166 -0.36 -26.78 -13.50
N GLU A 167 -0.98 -27.63 -12.70
CA GLU A 167 -1.68 -27.22 -11.49
C GLU A 167 -0.82 -27.41 -10.25
N ALA A 168 -0.84 -26.41 -9.35
CA ALA A 168 -0.36 -26.56 -8.00
C ALA A 168 -1.47 -27.16 -7.11
N LEU A 169 -1.18 -28.31 -6.48
CA LEU A 169 -2.14 -29.09 -5.71
C LEU A 169 -1.71 -29.16 -4.26
N HIS A 170 -2.67 -28.98 -3.34
CA HIS A 170 -2.44 -29.04 -1.88
C HIS A 170 -1.32 -28.08 -1.43
N GLY A 171 -1.19 -26.96 -2.11
CA GLY A 171 -0.13 -25.98 -1.89
C GLY A 171 1.24 -26.37 -2.44
N GLU A 172 1.41 -27.48 -3.16
CA GLU A 172 2.70 -27.88 -3.73
C GLU A 172 2.83 -27.49 -5.21
N LEU A 173 4.03 -27.04 -5.60
CA LEU A 173 4.34 -26.66 -6.98
C LEU A 173 4.66 -27.92 -7.82
N PRO A 174 4.25 -27.97 -9.09
CA PRO A 174 4.44 -29.15 -9.93
C PRO A 174 5.93 -29.46 -10.18
N GLY A 175 6.31 -30.72 -10.07
CA GLY A 175 7.68 -31.19 -10.35
C GLY A 175 8.64 -31.06 -9.15
N THR A 176 8.14 -30.83 -7.94
CA THR A 176 8.94 -30.74 -6.70
C THR A 176 9.22 -32.10 -6.04
N ASP A 177 8.52 -33.15 -6.49
CA ASP A 177 8.34 -34.45 -5.84
C ASP A 177 9.21 -35.58 -6.42
N GLY A 178 10.10 -35.30 -7.38
CA GLY A 178 11.14 -36.24 -7.83
C GLY A 178 10.66 -37.50 -8.55
N GLU A 179 9.35 -37.74 -8.66
CA GLU A 179 8.72 -38.84 -9.41
C GLU A 179 8.42 -38.50 -10.89
N GLY A 180 9.09 -37.48 -11.44
CA GLY A 180 9.07 -37.20 -12.87
C GLY A 180 10.09 -38.07 -13.60
N GLY A 181 9.66 -39.21 -14.13
CA GLY A 181 10.44 -39.99 -15.09
C GLY A 181 10.88 -39.13 -16.28
N GLU A 182 11.97 -39.54 -16.93
CA GLU A 182 12.72 -38.83 -17.99
C GLU A 182 11.92 -38.42 -19.26
N ASP A 183 10.58 -38.51 -19.27
CA ASP A 183 9.69 -38.17 -20.40
C ASP A 183 8.47 -37.27 -20.03
N GLY A 184 8.37 -36.71 -18.81
CA GLY A 184 7.10 -36.14 -18.30
C GLY A 184 6.90 -34.61 -18.25
N ALA A 185 7.93 -33.78 -18.44
CA ALA A 185 7.81 -32.33 -18.24
C ALA A 185 8.50 -31.55 -19.37
N GLU A 186 7.77 -31.27 -20.45
CA GLU A 186 7.98 -29.96 -21.08
C GLU A 186 7.65 -28.91 -20.02
N ALA A 187 8.56 -27.98 -19.73
CA ALA A 187 8.43 -26.99 -18.65
C ALA A 187 7.13 -26.18 -18.79
N ALA A 188 6.18 -26.34 -17.87
CA ALA A 188 4.87 -25.70 -17.96
C ALA A 188 5.03 -24.17 -18.18
N GLU A 189 4.26 -23.62 -19.11
CA GLU A 189 4.29 -22.19 -19.40
C GLU A 189 3.55 -21.42 -18.30
N VAL A 190 2.57 -22.07 -17.67
CA VAL A 190 1.78 -21.51 -16.58
C VAL A 190 1.59 -22.52 -15.47
N VAL A 191 1.78 -22.08 -14.22
CA VAL A 191 1.34 -22.79 -13.02
C VAL A 191 0.03 -22.18 -12.56
N LEU A 192 -1.04 -22.98 -12.53
CA LEU A 192 -2.35 -22.60 -12.02
C LEU A 192 -2.43 -22.90 -10.52
N VAL A 193 -2.86 -21.91 -9.74
CA VAL A 193 -3.13 -22.00 -8.31
C VAL A 193 -4.58 -21.61 -8.08
N ARG A 194 -5.42 -22.56 -7.64
CA ARG A 194 -6.75 -22.22 -7.14
C ARG A 194 -6.64 -21.73 -5.71
N VAL A 195 -7.11 -20.52 -5.45
CA VAL A 195 -6.93 -19.85 -4.15
C VAL A 195 -7.79 -20.49 -3.05
N ASP A 196 -8.92 -21.07 -3.42
CA ASP A 196 -9.81 -21.81 -2.53
C ASP A 196 -9.12 -23.01 -1.87
N GLN A 197 -8.06 -23.58 -2.46
CA GLN A 197 -7.29 -24.66 -1.87
C GLN A 197 -6.62 -24.28 -0.53
N PHE A 198 -6.44 -22.98 -0.27
CA PHE A 198 -5.90 -22.48 1.00
C PHE A 198 -6.97 -22.21 2.05
N ARG A 199 -8.25 -22.26 1.67
CA ARG A 199 -9.35 -22.17 2.63
C ARG A 199 -9.39 -23.46 3.44
N THR A 200 -9.65 -23.32 4.73
CA THR A 200 -9.91 -24.46 5.60
C THR A 200 -11.35 -24.41 6.03
N ASP A 201 -12.12 -25.47 5.76
CA ASP A 201 -13.51 -25.58 6.26
C ASP A 201 -13.48 -26.08 7.71
N VAL A 202 -12.88 -25.30 8.61
CA VAL A 202 -12.87 -25.61 10.04
C VAL A 202 -14.19 -25.17 10.65
N PRO A 203 -14.94 -26.06 11.32
CA PRO A 203 -16.18 -25.66 12.00
C PRO A 203 -15.94 -24.53 13.01
N GLY A 204 -16.67 -23.43 12.86
CA GLY A 204 -16.58 -22.25 13.74
C GLY A 204 -15.52 -21.22 13.34
N GLU A 205 -14.82 -21.41 12.21
CA GLU A 205 -13.99 -20.37 11.61
C GLU A 205 -14.87 -19.29 10.96
N ASP A 206 -14.56 -18.03 11.24
CA ASP A 206 -15.19 -16.88 10.58
C ASP A 206 -14.42 -16.47 9.31
N GLU A 207 -15.02 -15.59 8.50
CA GLU A 207 -14.40 -15.15 7.24
C GLU A 207 -13.09 -14.40 7.47
N ALA A 208 -12.91 -13.73 8.61
CA ALA A 208 -11.66 -13.07 8.96
C ALA A 208 -10.53 -14.09 9.16
N GLY A 209 -10.75 -15.12 9.98
CA GLY A 209 -9.78 -16.22 10.18
C GLY A 209 -9.43 -16.94 8.88
N ALA A 210 -10.45 -17.23 8.05
CA ALA A 210 -10.25 -17.82 6.73
C ALA A 210 -9.42 -16.90 5.81
N ALA A 211 -9.59 -15.57 5.91
CA ALA A 211 -8.89 -14.59 5.09
C ALA A 211 -7.38 -14.58 5.38
N HIS A 212 -7.01 -14.63 6.67
CA HIS A 212 -5.62 -14.74 7.11
C HIS A 212 -4.94 -16.00 6.59
N LYS A 213 -5.59 -17.16 6.75
CA LYS A 213 -5.04 -18.44 6.29
C LYS A 213 -4.87 -18.48 4.78
N THR A 214 -5.88 -17.99 4.04
CA THR A 214 -5.86 -17.93 2.58
C THR A 214 -4.73 -17.04 2.08
N ALA A 215 -4.56 -15.85 2.66
CA ALA A 215 -3.49 -14.93 2.31
C ALA A 215 -2.10 -15.50 2.65
N ALA A 216 -1.94 -16.13 3.82
CA ALA A 216 -0.69 -16.76 4.23
C ALA A 216 -0.33 -17.99 3.37
N GLY A 217 -1.32 -18.79 2.97
CA GLY A 217 -1.15 -19.90 2.03
C GLY A 217 -0.67 -19.43 0.66
N ALA A 218 -1.35 -18.42 0.11
CA ALA A 218 -0.97 -17.81 -1.16
C ALA A 218 0.45 -17.20 -1.09
N LEU A 219 0.79 -16.48 -0.01
CA LEU A 219 2.12 -15.91 0.21
C LEU A 219 3.22 -16.98 0.15
N ARG A 220 3.07 -18.08 0.90
CA ARG A 220 4.07 -19.17 0.91
C ARG A 220 4.25 -19.81 -0.46
N LEU A 221 3.17 -19.98 -1.22
CA LEU A 221 3.26 -20.54 -2.58
C LEU A 221 3.94 -19.56 -3.53
N ILE A 222 3.54 -18.28 -3.51
CA ILE A 222 4.16 -17.22 -4.31
C ILE A 222 5.67 -17.13 -4.03
N GLN A 223 6.07 -17.15 -2.75
CA GLN A 223 7.49 -17.10 -2.36
C GLN A 223 8.27 -18.31 -2.88
N ARG A 224 7.74 -19.53 -2.73
CA ARG A 224 8.39 -20.73 -3.27
C ARG A 224 8.52 -20.68 -4.79
N PHE A 225 7.48 -20.21 -5.49
CA PHE A 225 7.48 -20.08 -6.94
C PHE A 225 8.53 -19.08 -7.42
N LEU A 226 8.60 -17.91 -6.77
CA LEU A 226 9.53 -16.84 -7.15
C LEU A 226 10.99 -17.15 -6.76
N ALA A 227 11.22 -18.00 -5.76
CA ALA A 227 12.55 -18.39 -5.32
C ALA A 227 13.16 -19.56 -6.09
N ASP A 228 12.37 -20.25 -6.93
CA ASP A 228 12.79 -21.46 -7.63
C ASP A 228 13.03 -21.18 -9.12
N GLU A 229 14.30 -21.22 -9.51
CA GLU A 229 14.80 -20.91 -10.86
C GLU A 229 14.15 -21.77 -11.96
N ARG A 230 13.59 -22.93 -11.61
CA ARG A 230 12.86 -23.79 -12.57
C ARG A 230 11.64 -23.11 -13.18
N TYR A 231 11.11 -22.08 -12.52
CA TYR A 231 9.92 -21.35 -12.95
C TYR A 231 10.22 -19.94 -13.49
N ASP A 232 11.49 -19.62 -13.78
CA ASP A 232 11.86 -18.26 -14.21
C ASP A 232 11.18 -17.80 -15.50
N ASP A 233 10.97 -18.73 -16.43
CA ASP A 233 10.25 -18.51 -17.69
C ASP A 233 8.74 -18.87 -17.59
N THR A 234 8.25 -19.19 -16.39
CA THR A 234 6.86 -19.60 -16.14
C THR A 234 6.05 -18.46 -15.52
N LYS A 235 4.75 -18.40 -15.83
CA LYS A 235 3.80 -17.49 -15.16
C LYS A 235 3.03 -18.22 -14.05
N LEU A 236 2.78 -17.53 -12.94
CA LEU A 236 1.90 -18.01 -11.87
C LEU A 236 0.51 -17.39 -12.05
N LEU A 237 -0.48 -18.22 -12.36
CA LEU A 237 -1.89 -17.83 -12.45
C LEU A 237 -2.59 -18.15 -11.13
N LEU A 238 -3.06 -17.12 -10.42
CA LEU A 238 -3.90 -17.28 -9.24
C LEU A 238 -5.38 -17.12 -9.64
N LEU A 239 -6.14 -18.20 -9.46
CA LEU A 239 -7.55 -18.29 -9.77
C LEU A 239 -8.38 -18.13 -8.50
N THR A 240 -9.23 -17.10 -8.47
CA THR A 240 -10.26 -16.93 -7.45
C THR A 240 -11.65 -17.16 -8.05
N GLN A 241 -12.64 -17.43 -7.20
CA GLN A 241 -14.04 -17.45 -7.61
C GLN A 241 -14.84 -16.51 -6.69
N GLY A 242 -15.48 -15.49 -7.25
CA GLY A 242 -16.31 -14.54 -6.51
C GLY A 242 -15.54 -13.66 -5.50
N ALA A 243 -14.23 -13.45 -5.69
CA ALA A 243 -13.40 -12.61 -4.83
C ALA A 243 -13.42 -11.13 -5.23
N VAL A 244 -14.05 -10.77 -6.35
CA VAL A 244 -14.22 -9.37 -6.78
C VAL A 244 -15.64 -9.14 -7.29
N ALA A 245 -16.12 -7.91 -7.17
CA ALA A 245 -17.30 -7.43 -7.87
C ALA A 245 -16.85 -6.78 -9.18
N ALA A 246 -16.99 -7.50 -10.29
CA ALA A 246 -16.61 -7.09 -11.63
C ALA A 246 -17.75 -6.45 -12.43
N GLU A 247 -19.00 -6.56 -11.93
CA GLU A 247 -20.19 -5.96 -12.54
C GLU A 247 -20.94 -5.04 -11.56
N PRO A 248 -21.64 -3.99 -12.05
CA PRO A 248 -22.48 -3.17 -11.19
C PRO A 248 -23.54 -4.00 -10.46
N GLY A 249 -23.59 -3.88 -9.13
CA GLY A 249 -24.54 -4.62 -8.28
C GLY A 249 -24.12 -6.05 -7.93
N GLU A 250 -22.97 -6.51 -8.41
CA GLU A 250 -22.40 -7.80 -8.01
C GLU A 250 -21.94 -7.76 -6.55
N SER A 251 -22.21 -8.84 -5.81
CA SER A 251 -21.74 -9.03 -4.44
C SER A 251 -20.50 -9.92 -4.43
N VAL A 252 -19.53 -9.58 -3.60
CA VAL A 252 -18.37 -10.46 -3.33
C VAL A 252 -18.85 -11.62 -2.48
N THR A 253 -18.66 -12.85 -2.95
CA THR A 253 -19.12 -14.08 -2.29
C THR A 253 -17.99 -14.86 -1.61
N ALA A 254 -16.73 -14.56 -1.92
CA ALA A 254 -15.55 -15.20 -1.34
C ALA A 254 -14.65 -14.18 -0.63
N LEU A 255 -15.15 -13.58 0.46
CA LEU A 255 -14.44 -12.54 1.22
C LEU A 255 -13.05 -13.01 1.69
N ALA A 256 -12.93 -14.25 2.16
CA ALA A 256 -11.63 -14.81 2.56
C ALA A 256 -10.58 -14.89 1.44
N SER A 257 -10.99 -14.88 0.17
CA SER A 257 -10.06 -14.91 -0.97
C SER A 257 -9.62 -13.49 -1.40
N THR A 258 -10.30 -12.45 -0.94
CA THR A 258 -10.05 -11.05 -1.35
C THR A 258 -8.67 -10.53 -0.99
N PRO A 259 -8.03 -10.86 0.16
CA PRO A 259 -6.71 -10.32 0.47
C PRO A 259 -5.62 -10.78 -0.51
N VAL A 260 -5.81 -11.93 -1.17
CA VAL A 260 -4.88 -12.44 -2.20
C VAL A 260 -4.79 -11.46 -3.37
N TRP A 261 -5.87 -10.78 -3.74
CA TRP A 261 -5.83 -9.75 -4.77
C TRP A 261 -4.95 -8.56 -4.38
N GLY A 262 -4.97 -8.15 -3.11
CA GLY A 262 -4.08 -7.12 -2.59
C GLY A 262 -2.61 -7.57 -2.60
N LEU A 263 -2.35 -8.77 -2.08
CA LEU A 263 -1.02 -9.38 -2.02
C LEU A 263 -0.39 -9.54 -3.41
N VAL A 264 -1.13 -10.09 -4.38
CA VAL A 264 -0.61 -10.35 -5.72
C VAL A 264 -0.40 -9.04 -6.49
N ARG A 265 -1.19 -8.00 -6.26
CA ARG A 265 -0.91 -6.66 -6.84
C ARG A 265 0.43 -6.08 -6.37
N ALA A 266 0.79 -6.28 -5.10
CA ALA A 266 2.12 -5.94 -4.61
C ALA A 266 3.19 -6.79 -5.31
N ALA A 267 2.99 -8.11 -5.39
CA ALA A 267 3.90 -9.01 -6.09
C ALA A 267 4.07 -8.70 -7.59
N GLN A 268 3.02 -8.26 -8.28
CA GLN A 268 3.08 -7.82 -9.68
C GLN A 268 3.93 -6.57 -9.87
N SER A 269 3.99 -5.70 -8.86
CA SER A 269 4.83 -4.50 -8.88
C SER A 269 6.30 -4.85 -8.67
N GLU A 270 6.59 -5.87 -7.86
CA GLU A 270 7.95 -6.38 -7.61
C GLU A 270 8.44 -7.30 -8.74
N HIS A 271 7.55 -8.09 -9.35
CA HIS A 271 7.85 -9.08 -10.39
C HIS A 271 6.91 -8.92 -11.61
N PRO A 272 7.11 -7.86 -12.43
CA PRO A 272 6.23 -7.57 -13.56
C PRO A 272 6.13 -8.74 -14.55
N GLY A 273 4.90 -9.11 -14.93
CA GLY A 273 4.62 -10.14 -15.93
C GLY A 273 4.73 -11.59 -15.45
N ARG A 274 5.18 -11.83 -14.20
CA ARG A 274 5.31 -13.19 -13.62
C ARG A 274 4.02 -13.70 -13.00
N LEU A 275 3.13 -12.84 -12.50
CA LEU A 275 1.89 -13.23 -11.83
C LEU A 275 0.64 -12.68 -12.53
N VAL A 276 -0.38 -13.51 -12.67
CA VAL A 276 -1.69 -13.16 -13.25
C VAL A 276 -2.81 -13.52 -12.27
N LEU A 277 -3.78 -12.62 -12.10
CA LEU A 277 -5.02 -12.86 -11.34
C LEU A 277 -6.19 -13.05 -12.29
N VAL A 278 -6.97 -14.11 -12.08
CA VAL A 278 -8.26 -14.30 -12.74
C VAL A 278 -9.32 -14.62 -11.68
N ASP A 279 -10.42 -13.88 -11.67
CA ASP A 279 -11.61 -14.24 -10.90
C ASP A 279 -12.71 -14.80 -11.81
N VAL A 280 -13.29 -15.95 -11.47
CA VAL A 280 -14.40 -16.56 -12.22
C VAL A 280 -15.72 -16.49 -11.44
N ASP A 281 -16.84 -16.53 -12.15
CA ASP A 281 -18.17 -16.72 -11.55
C ASP A 281 -18.51 -18.20 -11.30
N ARG A 282 -17.91 -19.11 -12.08
CA ARG A 282 -18.18 -20.55 -12.03
C ARG A 282 -16.98 -21.39 -12.49
N PRO A 283 -16.86 -22.65 -12.02
CA PRO A 283 -15.74 -23.52 -12.39
C PRO A 283 -15.61 -23.81 -13.90
N GLU A 284 -16.71 -23.89 -14.65
CA GLU A 284 -16.63 -24.21 -16.08
C GLU A 284 -15.98 -23.09 -16.91
N ALA A 285 -15.87 -21.89 -16.36
CA ALA A 285 -15.23 -20.75 -16.99
C ALA A 285 -13.71 -20.95 -17.16
N GLU A 286 -13.13 -21.92 -16.43
CA GLU A 286 -11.71 -22.28 -16.55
C GLU A 286 -11.28 -22.68 -17.98
N ALA A 287 -12.22 -23.16 -18.80
CA ALA A 287 -11.95 -23.46 -20.21
C ALA A 287 -11.47 -22.24 -21.02
N LEU A 288 -11.72 -21.02 -20.53
CA LEU A 288 -11.31 -19.76 -21.17
C LEU A 288 -10.00 -19.18 -20.60
N LEU A 289 -9.34 -19.86 -19.64
CA LEU A 289 -8.07 -19.37 -19.08
C LEU A 289 -6.97 -19.13 -20.13
N PRO A 290 -6.78 -19.97 -21.16
CA PRO A 290 -5.80 -19.67 -22.20
C PRO A 290 -6.12 -18.37 -22.95
N ALA A 291 -7.40 -18.04 -23.14
CA ALA A 291 -7.82 -16.79 -23.80
C ALA A 291 -7.57 -15.60 -22.88
N ALA A 292 -7.90 -15.74 -21.59
CA ALA A 292 -7.61 -14.76 -20.55
C ALA A 292 -6.12 -14.41 -20.53
N LEU A 293 -5.24 -15.42 -20.49
CA LEU A 293 -3.79 -15.24 -20.49
C LEU A 293 -3.26 -14.62 -21.79
N ALA A 294 -3.87 -14.95 -22.94
CA ALA A 294 -3.51 -14.37 -24.24
C ALA A 294 -3.85 -12.87 -24.36
N THR A 295 -4.69 -12.31 -23.48
CA THR A 295 -4.93 -10.86 -23.45
C THR A 295 -3.70 -10.06 -23.01
N GLY A 296 -2.79 -10.69 -22.26
CA GLY A 296 -1.65 -10.01 -21.63
C GLY A 296 -2.01 -9.14 -20.42
N GLU A 297 -3.27 -9.13 -20.00
CA GLU A 297 -3.71 -8.39 -18.80
C GLU A 297 -3.23 -9.10 -17.53
N PRO A 298 -2.73 -8.35 -16.52
CA PRO A 298 -2.27 -8.94 -15.26
C PRO A 298 -3.43 -9.31 -14.31
N GLN A 299 -4.61 -8.74 -14.53
CA GLN A 299 -5.79 -8.90 -13.68
C GLN A 299 -7.04 -8.97 -14.55
N LEU A 300 -7.83 -10.03 -14.38
CA LEU A 300 -9.04 -10.26 -15.16
C LEU A 300 -10.17 -10.78 -14.28
N ALA A 301 -11.40 -10.47 -14.67
CA ALA A 301 -12.59 -11.17 -14.21
C ALA A 301 -13.29 -11.78 -15.41
N LEU A 302 -13.74 -13.02 -15.24
CA LEU A 302 -14.48 -13.79 -16.23
C LEU A 302 -15.89 -14.05 -15.68
N ARG A 303 -16.88 -13.54 -16.41
CA ARG A 303 -18.31 -13.71 -16.11
C ARG A 303 -18.98 -14.28 -17.36
N GLY A 304 -19.43 -15.54 -17.31
CA GLY A 304 -19.86 -16.27 -18.50
C GLY A 304 -18.71 -16.44 -19.51
N ASP A 305 -18.79 -15.73 -20.64
CA ASP A 305 -17.77 -15.66 -21.69
C ASP A 305 -17.11 -14.28 -21.79
N ARG A 306 -17.45 -13.36 -20.87
CA ARG A 306 -17.01 -11.97 -20.89
C ARG A 306 -15.77 -11.78 -20.03
N LEU A 307 -14.68 -11.35 -20.66
CA LEU A 307 -13.47 -10.91 -19.97
C LEU A 307 -13.53 -9.41 -19.69
N THR A 308 -13.23 -9.03 -18.45
CA THR A 308 -13.03 -7.64 -18.05
C THR A 308 -11.72 -7.48 -17.29
N ALA A 309 -11.10 -6.30 -17.38
CA ALA A 309 -9.91 -5.96 -16.62
C ALA A 309 -10.15 -4.68 -15.80
N PRO A 310 -9.58 -4.55 -14.60
CA PRO A 310 -9.80 -3.38 -13.76
C PRO A 310 -9.02 -2.18 -14.31
N ARG A 311 -9.67 -1.01 -14.29
CA ARG A 311 -9.10 0.29 -14.68
C ARG A 311 -9.44 1.32 -13.63
N LEU A 312 -8.50 2.20 -13.29
CA LEU A 312 -8.80 3.38 -12.50
C LEU A 312 -9.43 4.45 -13.40
N VAL A 313 -10.66 4.85 -13.08
CA VAL A 313 -11.40 5.90 -13.78
C VAL A 313 -11.79 6.98 -12.79
N ARG A 314 -11.95 8.21 -13.26
CA ARG A 314 -12.43 9.30 -12.40
C ARG A 314 -13.84 8.98 -11.92
N ALA A 315 -14.07 9.10 -10.63
CA ALA A 315 -15.40 8.95 -10.04
C ALA A 315 -16.26 10.15 -10.45
N SER A 316 -17.44 9.89 -11.01
CA SER A 316 -18.41 10.95 -11.29
C SER A 316 -19.18 11.29 -10.02
N ARG A 317 -19.26 12.58 -9.68
CA ARG A 317 -20.02 13.09 -8.54
C ARG A 317 -21.54 12.77 -8.59
N ALA A 318 -22.05 12.41 -9.77
CA ALA A 318 -23.46 12.14 -10.02
C ALA A 318 -24.07 10.97 -9.22
N ASP A 319 -23.26 10.11 -8.58
CA ASP A 319 -23.76 9.04 -7.70
C ASP A 319 -24.03 9.48 -6.25
N THR A 320 -23.87 10.77 -5.91
CA THR A 320 -23.93 11.27 -4.52
C THR A 320 -25.24 11.95 -4.10
N ASP A 321 -26.30 11.93 -4.91
CA ASP A 321 -27.57 12.63 -4.59
C ASP A 321 -28.37 12.00 -3.43
N ALA A 322 -27.87 10.92 -2.82
CA ALA A 322 -28.42 10.30 -1.62
C ALA A 322 -27.36 10.18 -0.51
N VAL A 323 -26.71 11.29 -0.11
CA VAL A 323 -25.95 11.26 1.14
C VAL A 323 -26.94 11.18 2.29
N ALA A 324 -27.07 10.00 2.90
CA ALA A 324 -27.62 9.89 4.24
C ALA A 324 -26.81 10.85 5.13
N SER A 325 -27.42 11.96 5.55
CA SER A 325 -26.70 12.93 6.38
C SER A 325 -26.32 12.21 7.68
N VAL A 326 -25.04 12.20 8.02
CA VAL A 326 -24.58 11.91 9.38
C VAL A 326 -25.08 13.09 10.22
N GLY A 327 -26.36 13.04 10.59
CA GLY A 327 -27.05 14.15 11.26
C GLY A 327 -26.48 14.37 12.66
N PRO A 328 -26.82 15.51 13.30
CA PRO A 328 -26.34 15.80 14.65
C PRO A 328 -26.88 14.81 15.71
N ALA A 329 -27.91 14.03 15.36
CA ALA A 329 -28.52 13.04 16.22
C ALA A 329 -27.80 11.69 16.08
N GLY A 330 -26.94 11.37 17.04
CA GLY A 330 -26.27 10.08 17.15
C GLY A 330 -24.83 10.23 17.62
N THR A 331 -24.18 9.11 17.92
CA THR A 331 -22.73 9.07 18.18
C THR A 331 -22.04 8.46 16.96
N VAL A 332 -20.92 9.07 16.55
CA VAL A 332 -20.05 8.51 15.51
C VAL A 332 -18.84 7.85 16.16
N LEU A 333 -18.67 6.55 15.90
CA LEU A 333 -17.52 5.78 16.35
C LEU A 333 -16.37 5.91 15.35
N ILE A 334 -15.19 6.33 15.82
CA ILE A 334 -13.97 6.38 15.01
C ILE A 334 -12.93 5.43 15.61
N THR A 335 -12.72 4.29 14.95
CA THR A 335 -11.65 3.36 15.33
C THR A 335 -10.33 3.80 14.72
N GLY A 336 -9.23 3.66 15.46
CA GLY A 336 -8.01 4.41 15.16
C GLY A 336 -8.18 5.92 15.41
N GLY A 337 -9.20 6.32 16.17
CA GLY A 337 -9.66 7.71 16.31
C GLY A 337 -8.65 8.67 16.94
N THR A 338 -7.63 8.15 17.63
CA THR A 338 -6.52 8.94 18.19
C THR A 338 -5.28 8.94 17.30
N GLY A 339 -5.30 8.27 16.15
CA GLY A 339 -4.26 8.32 15.12
C GLY A 339 -4.43 9.51 14.17
N GLY A 340 -3.43 9.75 13.31
CA GLY A 340 -3.43 10.92 12.41
C GLY A 340 -4.69 11.04 11.54
N LEU A 341 -5.07 9.98 10.82
CA LEU A 341 -6.28 9.96 9.99
C LEU A 341 -7.56 10.06 10.84
N GLY A 342 -7.64 9.33 11.95
CA GLY A 342 -8.80 9.37 12.84
C GLY A 342 -9.08 10.78 13.38
N ALA A 343 -8.02 11.49 13.80
CA ALA A 343 -8.12 12.86 14.26
C ALA A 343 -8.55 13.84 13.15
N LEU A 344 -8.08 13.65 11.92
CA LEU A 344 -8.53 14.44 10.76
C LEU A 344 -10.01 14.22 10.46
N PHE A 345 -10.47 12.96 10.44
CA PHE A 345 -11.89 12.64 10.26
C PHE A 345 -12.74 13.21 11.40
N ALA A 346 -12.28 13.13 12.66
CA ALA A 346 -13.00 13.68 13.80
C ALA A 346 -13.23 15.19 13.65
N ARG A 347 -12.18 15.95 13.29
CA ARG A 347 -12.29 17.39 13.04
C ARG A 347 -13.22 17.69 11.87
N HIS A 348 -13.05 16.98 10.75
CA HIS A 348 -13.86 17.18 9.56
C HIS A 348 -15.35 16.90 9.82
N LEU A 349 -15.67 15.84 10.56
CA LEU A 349 -17.04 15.52 10.95
C LEU A 349 -17.66 16.58 11.86
N ALA A 350 -16.90 17.07 12.85
CA ALA A 350 -17.37 18.13 13.75
C ALA A 350 -17.59 19.46 13.00
N GLU A 351 -16.63 19.86 12.16
CA GLU A 351 -16.61 21.15 11.47
C GLU A 351 -17.55 21.18 10.25
N SER A 352 -17.47 20.19 9.37
CA SER A 352 -18.16 20.20 8.06
C SER A 352 -19.51 19.51 8.09
N TYR A 353 -19.71 18.52 8.97
CA TYR A 353 -20.96 17.74 9.08
C TYR A 353 -21.75 18.04 10.37
N GLY A 354 -21.20 18.86 11.27
CA GLY A 354 -21.88 19.26 12.50
C GLY A 354 -22.10 18.12 13.49
N VAL A 355 -21.30 17.05 13.41
CA VAL A 355 -21.36 15.90 14.33
C VAL A 355 -21.02 16.37 15.74
N ARG A 356 -21.87 16.02 16.71
CA ARG A 356 -21.78 16.51 18.09
C ARG A 356 -21.33 15.48 19.11
N ARG A 357 -21.42 14.19 18.80
CA ARG A 357 -20.96 13.12 19.69
C ARG A 357 -20.00 12.22 18.94
N LEU A 358 -18.79 12.11 19.45
CA LEU A 358 -17.71 11.31 18.87
C LEU A 358 -17.21 10.32 19.92
N LEU A 359 -17.03 9.07 19.51
CA LEU A 359 -16.33 8.06 20.30
C LEU A 359 -15.03 7.70 19.58
N LEU A 360 -13.91 8.20 20.10
CA LEU A 360 -12.57 7.96 19.57
C LEU A 360 -11.98 6.71 20.23
N VAL A 361 -11.74 5.67 19.44
CA VAL A 361 -11.28 4.38 19.93
C VAL A 361 -9.90 4.06 19.41
N SER A 362 -9.02 3.67 20.32
CA SER A 362 -7.72 3.08 20.01
C SER A 362 -7.27 2.18 21.14
N ARG A 363 -6.24 1.35 20.94
CA ARG A 363 -5.71 0.47 21.99
C ARG A 363 -5.20 1.24 23.21
N ARG A 364 -4.58 2.40 23.00
CA ARG A 364 -4.07 3.27 24.08
C ARG A 364 -5.16 4.15 24.68
N GLY A 365 -6.21 4.46 23.92
CA GLY A 365 -7.33 5.28 24.38
C GLY A 365 -6.85 6.59 25.02
N PRO A 366 -7.30 6.91 26.26
CA PRO A 366 -6.89 8.12 26.98
C PRO A 366 -5.37 8.27 27.22
N ASP A 367 -4.62 7.17 27.21
CA ASP A 367 -3.16 7.17 27.38
C ASP A 367 -2.41 7.50 26.09
N THR A 368 -3.11 7.83 24.99
CA THR A 368 -2.46 8.28 23.75
C THR A 368 -1.88 9.67 23.94
N PRO A 369 -0.57 9.90 23.71
CA PRO A 369 0.01 11.25 23.75
C PRO A 369 -0.73 12.23 22.84
N GLY A 370 -1.02 13.44 23.34
CA GLY A 370 -1.73 14.48 22.59
C GLY A 370 -3.25 14.33 22.50
N VAL A 371 -3.85 13.25 23.04
CA VAL A 371 -5.30 13.05 22.93
C VAL A 371 -6.14 14.10 23.67
N GLY A 372 -5.62 14.63 24.79
CA GLY A 372 -6.27 15.71 25.53
C GLY A 372 -6.40 17.00 24.73
N GLU A 373 -5.39 17.32 23.91
CA GLU A 373 -5.41 18.47 23.01
C GLU A 373 -6.46 18.27 21.91
N LEU A 374 -6.49 17.07 21.30
CA LEU A 374 -7.51 16.71 20.31
C LEU A 374 -8.93 16.84 20.87
N VAL A 375 -9.19 16.36 22.09
CA VAL A 375 -10.50 16.47 22.73
C VAL A 375 -10.87 17.94 22.97
N ALA A 376 -9.92 18.76 23.42
CA ALA A 376 -10.15 20.19 23.63
C ALA A 376 -10.44 20.93 22.31
N GLU A 377 -9.75 20.59 21.22
CA GLU A 377 -10.02 21.11 19.88
C GLU A 377 -11.42 20.75 19.40
N LEU A 378 -11.83 19.48 19.55
CA LEU A 378 -13.16 19.02 19.16
C LEU A 378 -14.26 19.70 20.00
N ALA A 379 -14.01 19.91 21.29
CA ALA A 379 -14.91 20.67 22.16
C ALA A 379 -15.04 22.14 21.73
N ALA A 380 -13.96 22.77 21.26
CA ALA A 380 -14.02 24.12 20.69
C ALA A 380 -14.84 24.19 19.39
N LEU A 381 -14.89 23.09 18.62
CA LEU A 381 -15.79 22.92 17.46
C LEU A 381 -17.23 22.56 17.87
N GLY A 382 -17.48 22.37 19.18
CA GLY A 382 -18.76 22.05 19.76
C GLY A 382 -19.14 20.57 19.65
N ALA A 383 -18.17 19.67 19.57
CA ALA A 383 -18.36 18.23 19.66
C ALA A 383 -17.95 17.71 21.05
N ASP A 384 -18.76 16.84 21.63
CA ASP A 384 -18.43 16.03 22.79
C ASP A 384 -17.70 14.77 22.32
N ALA A 385 -16.39 14.73 22.55
CA ALA A 385 -15.52 13.64 22.15
C ALA A 385 -15.12 12.79 23.36
N GLN A 386 -15.63 11.56 23.41
CA GLN A 386 -15.22 10.56 24.38
C GLN A 386 -14.10 9.70 23.80
N VAL A 387 -13.16 9.29 24.66
CA VAL A 387 -12.03 8.44 24.27
C VAL A 387 -12.13 7.12 25.02
N ALA A 388 -12.07 6.01 24.29
CA ALA A 388 -12.07 4.67 24.88
C ALA A 388 -10.85 3.87 24.45
N ALA A 389 -10.30 3.10 25.39
CA ALA A 389 -9.29 2.09 25.12
C ALA A 389 -9.98 0.79 24.73
N ALA A 390 -9.76 0.32 23.50
CA ALA A 390 -10.21 -0.99 23.04
C ALA A 390 -9.34 -1.51 21.88
N ASP A 391 -9.10 -2.81 21.84
CA ASP A 391 -8.58 -3.49 20.65
C ASP A 391 -9.76 -3.91 19.78
N VAL A 392 -9.95 -3.25 18.65
CA VAL A 392 -11.08 -3.55 17.75
C VAL A 392 -10.91 -4.87 16.99
N ALA A 393 -9.72 -5.48 17.04
CA ALA A 393 -9.50 -6.84 16.58
C ALA A 393 -9.84 -7.89 17.66
N ASP A 394 -10.36 -7.50 18.82
CA ASP A 394 -10.91 -8.41 19.83
C ASP A 394 -12.44 -8.31 19.81
N ARG A 395 -13.10 -9.43 19.49
CA ARG A 395 -14.56 -9.51 19.37
C ARG A 395 -15.27 -9.14 20.68
N GLY A 396 -14.74 -9.56 21.83
CA GLY A 396 -15.31 -9.26 23.13
C GLY A 396 -15.21 -7.77 23.48
N ALA A 397 -14.07 -7.16 23.17
CA ALA A 397 -13.86 -5.72 23.36
C ALA A 397 -14.79 -4.89 22.45
N VAL A 398 -15.02 -5.32 21.20
CA VAL A 398 -16.00 -4.67 20.31
C VAL A 398 -17.42 -4.82 20.85
N ALA A 399 -17.81 -6.00 21.32
CA ALA A 399 -19.13 -6.21 21.93
C ALA A 399 -19.34 -5.32 23.17
N GLU A 400 -18.33 -5.20 24.04
CA GLU A 400 -18.39 -4.30 25.21
C GLU A 400 -18.50 -2.82 24.79
N LEU A 401 -17.75 -2.42 23.76
CA LEU A 401 -17.77 -1.07 23.22
C LEU A 401 -19.15 -0.71 22.65
N LEU A 402 -19.72 -1.60 21.84
CA LEU A 402 -21.03 -1.39 21.20
C LEU A 402 -22.19 -1.49 22.20
N GLY A 403 -22.03 -2.26 23.29
CA GLY A 403 -23.00 -2.34 24.39
C GLY A 403 -23.22 -1.03 25.15
N ARG A 404 -22.41 0.01 24.90
CA ARG A 404 -22.55 1.35 25.50
C ARG A 404 -23.67 2.17 24.88
N PHE A 405 -24.08 1.85 23.66
CA PHE A 405 -25.09 2.62 22.94
C PHE A 405 -26.50 2.20 23.36
N SER A 406 -27.41 3.17 23.42
CA SER A 406 -28.82 2.96 23.76
C SER A 406 -29.72 3.56 22.67
N PRO A 407 -31.03 3.26 22.66
CA PRO A 407 -31.96 3.93 21.74
C PRO A 407 -31.98 5.46 21.89
N GLU A 408 -31.67 6.00 23.07
CA GLU A 408 -31.56 7.45 23.34
C GLU A 408 -30.21 8.05 22.92
N ASP A 409 -29.15 7.23 22.90
CA ASP A 409 -27.82 7.58 22.37
C ASP A 409 -27.34 6.54 21.34
N PRO A 410 -27.93 6.54 20.14
CA PRO A 410 -27.65 5.52 19.13
C PRO A 410 -26.30 5.76 18.45
N LEU A 411 -25.59 4.68 18.15
CA LEU A 411 -24.52 4.67 17.16
C LEU A 411 -25.11 4.85 15.77
N THR A 412 -24.71 5.90 15.05
CA THR A 412 -25.27 6.23 13.73
C THR A 412 -24.28 6.12 12.58
N ALA A 413 -22.98 6.12 12.88
CA ALA A 413 -21.95 5.88 11.89
C ALA A 413 -20.69 5.30 12.52
N VAL A 414 -19.95 4.51 11.72
CA VAL A 414 -18.64 3.99 12.06
C VAL A 414 -17.65 4.44 11.00
N VAL A 415 -16.54 5.05 11.44
CA VAL A 415 -15.39 5.37 10.59
C VAL A 415 -14.23 4.50 11.04
N HIS A 416 -13.80 3.60 10.16
CA HIS A 416 -12.73 2.65 10.46
C HIS A 416 -11.40 3.13 9.90
N THR A 417 -10.56 3.73 10.77
CA THR A 417 -9.22 4.20 10.42
C THR A 417 -8.10 3.40 11.09
N ALA A 418 -8.45 2.35 11.84
CA ALA A 418 -7.45 1.49 12.46
C ALA A 418 -6.61 0.79 11.38
N GLY A 419 -5.32 0.67 11.67
CA GLY A 419 -4.36 0.10 10.75
C GLY A 419 -2.93 0.31 11.25
N VAL A 420 -2.07 -0.59 10.83
CA VAL A 420 -0.62 -0.49 10.98
C VAL A 420 0.01 -0.79 9.63
N LEU A 421 1.20 -0.27 9.40
CA LEU A 421 2.04 -0.60 8.26
C LEU A 421 3.25 -1.37 8.76
N ASP A 422 3.68 -2.34 7.96
CA ASP A 422 4.86 -3.14 8.24
C ASP A 422 5.50 -3.57 6.91
N ASP A 423 6.04 -2.57 6.20
CA ASP A 423 6.42 -2.70 4.79
C ASP A 423 7.64 -3.61 4.59
N VAL A 424 7.55 -4.50 3.60
CA VAL A 424 8.65 -5.31 3.05
C VAL A 424 8.30 -5.83 1.66
N THR A 425 9.34 -6.27 0.95
CA THR A 425 9.19 -7.05 -0.29
C THR A 425 8.49 -8.38 -0.03
N ILE A 426 7.87 -8.92 -1.08
CA ILE A 426 7.22 -10.24 -1.05
C ILE A 426 8.17 -11.33 -0.56
N GLY A 427 9.44 -11.29 -0.98
CA GLY A 427 10.45 -12.26 -0.55
C GLY A 427 10.78 -12.23 0.95
N ALA A 428 10.54 -11.09 1.62
CA ALA A 428 10.84 -10.89 3.04
C ALA A 428 9.58 -10.84 3.94
N LEU A 429 8.38 -10.86 3.34
CA LEU A 429 7.12 -10.85 4.08
C LEU A 429 6.88 -12.20 4.75
N THR A 430 6.74 -12.23 6.07
CA THR A 430 6.40 -13.46 6.81
C THR A 430 4.90 -13.53 7.09
N PRO A 431 4.32 -14.72 7.32
CA PRO A 431 2.92 -14.86 7.73
C PRO A 431 2.57 -14.03 8.98
N GLU A 432 3.47 -13.90 9.94
CA GLU A 432 3.26 -13.13 11.17
C GLU A 432 3.18 -11.62 10.92
N ARG A 433 3.98 -11.12 9.97
CA ARG A 433 3.93 -9.70 9.55
C ARG A 433 2.68 -9.40 8.73
N LEU A 434 2.27 -10.35 7.90
CA LEU A 434 0.99 -10.28 7.19
C LEU A 434 -0.20 -10.27 8.17
N ASP A 435 -0.21 -11.16 9.16
CA ASP A 435 -1.24 -11.20 10.22
C ASP A 435 -1.30 -9.87 10.99
N THR A 436 -0.14 -9.32 11.35
CA THR A 436 -0.02 -8.03 12.06
C THR A 436 -0.71 -6.87 11.34
N VAL A 437 -0.63 -6.80 10.00
CA VAL A 437 -1.26 -5.73 9.21
C VAL A 437 -2.72 -6.00 8.87
N LEU A 438 -3.10 -7.28 8.72
CA LEU A 438 -4.48 -7.68 8.45
C LEU A 438 -5.36 -7.51 9.69
N ARG A 439 -4.89 -7.93 10.87
CA ARG A 439 -5.66 -7.95 12.12
C ARG A 439 -6.42 -6.64 12.45
N PRO A 440 -5.80 -5.45 12.47
CA PRO A 440 -6.51 -4.20 12.78
C PRO A 440 -7.46 -3.72 11.69
N LYS A 441 -7.52 -4.39 10.52
CA LYS A 441 -8.37 -4.04 9.38
C LYS A 441 -9.44 -5.11 9.09
N VAL A 442 -9.01 -6.34 8.86
CA VAL A 442 -9.86 -7.48 8.50
C VAL A 442 -10.70 -7.89 9.70
N ASP A 443 -10.07 -8.29 10.81
CA ASP A 443 -10.77 -8.76 12.00
C ASP A 443 -11.64 -7.65 12.57
N ALA A 444 -11.11 -6.43 12.63
CA ALA A 444 -11.85 -5.28 13.11
C ALA A 444 -13.08 -4.96 12.26
N ALA A 445 -12.97 -4.96 10.93
CA ALA A 445 -14.12 -4.75 10.06
C ALA A 445 -15.15 -5.88 10.21
N TRP A 446 -14.69 -7.13 10.38
CA TRP A 446 -15.56 -8.28 10.60
C TRP A 446 -16.31 -8.17 11.93
N HIS A 447 -15.63 -7.87 13.04
CA HIS A 447 -16.25 -7.69 14.35
C HIS A 447 -17.20 -6.48 14.43
N LEU A 448 -16.96 -5.43 13.63
CA LEU A 448 -17.86 -4.28 13.54
C LEU A 448 -19.07 -4.55 12.64
N HIS A 449 -18.96 -5.51 11.73
CA HIS A 449 -20.04 -5.95 10.85
C HIS A 449 -21.00 -6.91 11.56
N ASP A 450 -20.44 -7.87 12.31
CA ASP A 450 -21.14 -8.80 13.21
C ASP A 450 -21.89 -8.08 14.33
#